data_AF-A0A536C8A6-F1
#
_entry.id   AF-A0A536C8A6-F1
#
_cell.length_a   1.000
_cell.length_b   1.000
_cell.length_c   1.000
_cell.angle_alpha   90.00
_cell.angle_beta   90.00
_cell.angle_gamma   90.00
#
_symmetry.space_group_name_H-M   'P 1'
#
loop_
_entity.id
_entity.type
_entity.pdbx_description
1 polymer ?
#
loop_
_entity_poly.entity_id
_entity_poly.type
_entity_poly.pdbx_seq_one_letter_code
_entity_poly.pdbx_strand_id
1 'polypeptide(L)' 'MPFNLGGPELVFILVIVLIVFGAGKLPDVLGQLGKGVKTFREEANSTEKPAASTATTTEKPKTN' A
#
# COMPACT_ATOMS: atom_id res chain seq x y z
N MET A 1 -29.47 -12.51 -11.72
CA MET A 1 -28.87 -11.28 -11.16
C MET A 1 -27.48 -11.11 -11.79
N PRO A 2 -27.30 -10.38 -12.88
CA PRO A 2 -26.07 -10.40 -13.69
C PRO A 2 -25.07 -9.32 -13.24
N PHE A 3 -24.55 -9.43 -12.02
CA PHE A 3 -23.36 -8.68 -11.60
C PHE A 3 -22.52 -9.60 -10.71
N ASN A 4 -21.96 -10.64 -11.33
CA ASN A 4 -20.88 -11.38 -10.70
C ASN A 4 -19.67 -10.46 -10.76
N LEU A 5 -19.44 -9.70 -9.69
CA LEU A 5 -18.27 -8.85 -9.47
C LEU A 5 -17.02 -9.77 -9.34
N GLY A 6 -16.67 -10.43 -10.43
CA GLY A 6 -15.60 -11.41 -10.51
C GLY A 6 -14.27 -10.75 -10.81
N GLY A 7 -13.21 -11.56 -10.80
CA GLY A 7 -11.86 -11.12 -11.18
C GLY A 7 -11.80 -10.31 -12.49
N PRO A 8 -12.51 -10.71 -13.57
CA PRO A 8 -12.47 -9.98 -14.85
C PRO A 8 -13.02 -8.54 -14.76
N GLU A 9 -14.18 -8.32 -14.15
CA GLU A 9 -14.77 -6.98 -13.97
C GLU A 9 -13.85 -6.05 -13.17
N LEU A 10 -13.23 -6.55 -12.10
CA LEU A 10 -12.29 -5.74 -11.31
C LEU A 10 -11.06 -5.34 -12.12
N VAL A 11 -10.53 -6.23 -12.96
CA VAL A 11 -9.42 -5.91 -13.87
C VAL A 11 -9.84 -4.85 -14.89
N PHE A 12 -11.06 -4.92 -15.43
CA PHE A 12 -11.56 -3.91 -16.37
C PHE A 12 -11.66 -2.52 -15.73
N ILE A 13 -12.20 -2.42 -14.51
CA ILE A 13 -12.25 -1.16 -13.74
C ILE A 13 -10.83 -0.66 -13.45
N LEU A 14 -9.91 -1.55 -13.05
CA LEU A 14 -8.52 -1.21 -12.80
C LEU A 14 -7.88 -0.59 -14.04
N VAL A 15 -8.09 -1.16 -15.22
CA VAL A 15 -7.55 -0.61 -16.48
C VAL A 15 -8.04 0.82 -16.72
N ILE A 16 -9.33 1.12 -16.51
CA ILE A 16 -9.88 2.48 -16.65
C ILE A 16 -9.19 3.44 -15.66
N VAL A 17 -9.06 3.04 -14.40
CA VAL A 17 -8.36 3.83 -13.38
C VAL A 17 -6.89 4.05 -13.78
N LEU A 18 -6.22 3.05 -14.32
CA LEU A 18 -4.84 3.17 -14.81
C LEU A 18 -4.70 4.11 -16.00
N ILE A 19 -5.71 4.24 -16.86
CA ILE A 19 -5.70 5.22 -17.95
C ILE A 19 -5.84 6.65 -17.40
N VAL A 20 -6.72 6.85 -16.42
CA VAL A 20 -6.97 8.19 -15.84
C VAL A 20 -5.79 8.65 -14.97
N PHE A 21 -5.29 7.77 -14.10
CA PHE A 21 -4.25 8.11 -13.13
C PHE A 21 -2.83 7.80 -13.64
N GLY A 22 -2.67 6.80 -14.50
CA GLY A 22 -1.37 6.28 -14.96
C GLY A 22 -0.83 5.13 -14.11
N ALA A 23 -0.18 4.16 -14.76
CA ALA A 23 0.41 2.98 -14.12
C ALA A 23 1.51 3.29 -13.08
N GLY A 24 2.20 4.42 -13.21
CA GLY A 24 3.21 4.84 -12.22
C GLY A 24 2.63 5.58 -11.01
N LYS A 25 1.48 6.24 -11.16
CA LYS A 25 0.91 7.08 -10.09
C LYS A 25 0.11 6.28 -9.08
N LEU A 26 -0.57 5.22 -9.50
CA LEU A 26 -1.32 4.35 -8.60
C LEU A 26 -0.42 3.74 -7.49
N PRO A 27 0.70 3.06 -7.80
CA PRO A 27 1.58 2.49 -6.76
C PRO A 27 2.26 3.57 -5.90
N ASP A 28 2.55 4.75 -6.46
CA ASP A 28 3.12 5.88 -5.72
C ASP A 28 2.13 6.42 -4.66
N VAL A 29 0.88 6.68 -5.07
CA VAL A 29 -0.19 7.12 -4.18
C VAL A 29 -0.50 6.07 -3.11
N LEU A 30 -0.60 4.80 -3.49
CA LEU A 30 -0.83 3.70 -2.54
C LEU A 30 0.35 3.55 -1.57
N GLY A 31 1.59 3.74 -2.04
CA GLY A 31 2.79 3.69 -1.21
C GLY A 31 2.83 4.81 -0.17
N GLN A 32 2.48 6.04 -0.57
CA GLN A 32 2.41 7.19 0.33
C GLN A 32 1.27 7.04 1.35
N LEU A 33 0.08 6.63 0.90
CA LEU A 33 -1.06 6.34 1.77
C LEU A 33 -0.73 5.20 2.75
N GLY A 34 -0.11 4.13 2.26
CA GLY A 34 0.26 2.96 3.07
C GLY A 34 1.23 3.30 4.19
N LYS A 35 2.22 4.18 3.94
CA LYS A 35 3.12 4.68 4.97
C LYS A 35 2.36 5.48 6.04
N GLY A 36 1.47 6.38 5.64
CA GLY A 36 0.64 7.15 6.57
C GLY A 36 -0.29 6.28 7.41
N VAL A 37 -0.93 5.28 6.80
CA VAL A 37 -1.76 4.30 7.51
C VAL A 37 -0.92 3.45 8.46
N LYS A 38 0.30 3.02 8.05
CA LYS A 38 1.21 2.26 8.91
C LYS A 38 1.56 3.04 10.18
N THR A 39 2.00 4.30 10.03
CA THR A 39 2.31 5.17 11.17
C THR A 39 1.06 5.45 12.02
N PHE A 40 -0.09 5.71 11.42
CA PHE A 40 -1.35 5.89 12.16
C PHE A 40 -1.71 4.66 12.99
N ARG A 41 -1.53 3.45 12.42
CA ARG A 41 -1.76 2.20 13.14
C ARG A 41 -0.71 1.99 14.24
N GLU A 42 0.56 2.27 13.99
CA GLU A 42 1.61 2.14 15.00
C GLU A 42 1.37 3.05 16.20
N GLU A 43 1.05 4.33 15.98
CA GLU A 43 0.70 5.27 17.05
C GLU A 43 -0.59 4.86 17.78
N ALA A 44 -1.61 4.43 17.04
CA ALA A 44 -2.87 3.95 17.62
C ALA A 44 -2.68 2.69 18.49
N ASN A 45 -1.75 1.79 18.13
CA ASN A 45 -1.46 0.57 18.89
C ASN A 45 -0.38 0.78 19.98
N SER A 46 0.47 1.80 19.87
CA SER A 46 1.48 2.15 20.89
C SER A 46 0.85 2.61 22.22
N THR A 47 -0.40 3.06 22.19
CA THR A 47 -1.17 3.37 23.41
C THR A 47 -1.47 2.11 24.24
N GLU A 48 -1.33 0.89 23.69
CA GLU A 48 -1.70 -0.36 24.36
C GLU A 48 -0.55 -1.36 24.61
N LYS A 49 0.63 -1.28 23.94
CA LYS A 49 1.78 -2.18 24.25
C LYS A 49 3.13 -1.74 23.63
N PRO A 50 4.30 -1.95 24.28
CA PRO A 50 5.58 -1.58 23.70
C PRO A 50 6.03 -2.52 22.58
N ALA A 51 6.44 -1.89 21.47
CA ALA A 51 7.44 -2.28 20.48
C ALA A 51 7.36 -3.68 19.84
N ALA A 52 6.93 -3.73 18.58
CA ALA A 52 7.50 -4.67 17.60
C ALA A 52 7.31 -4.20 16.15
N SER A 53 8.40 -4.27 15.39
CA SER A 53 8.47 -4.45 13.93
C SER A 53 8.77 -3.22 13.05
N THR A 54 10.03 -2.81 13.13
CA THR A 54 10.83 -2.30 12.02
C THR A 54 11.05 -3.41 10.97
N ALA A 55 10.44 -3.26 9.80
CA ALA A 55 10.78 -3.93 8.52
C ALA A 55 10.34 -2.95 7.42
N THR A 56 11.14 -2.47 6.46
CA THR A 56 12.42 -2.94 5.90
C THR A 56 13.10 -1.71 5.28
N THR A 57 14.30 -1.36 5.72
CA THR A 57 15.25 -0.54 4.94
C THR A 57 16.07 -1.52 4.10
N THR A 58 15.81 -1.51 2.79
CA THR A 58 16.81 -1.86 1.80
C THR A 58 17.84 -0.75 1.80
N GLU A 59 18.89 -0.87 2.60
CA GLU A 59 20.18 -0.26 2.27
C GLU A 59 21.28 -1.03 2.98
N LYS A 60 22.19 -1.58 2.17
CA LYS A 60 23.35 -2.37 2.56
C LYS A 60 24.54 -1.41 2.56
N PRO A 61 25.09 -0.97 3.70
CA PRO A 61 26.41 -0.35 3.71
C PRO A 61 27.48 -1.38 4.02
N LYS A 62 28.62 -1.09 3.43
CA LYS A 62 29.80 -1.88 3.15
C LYS A 62 30.77 -1.82 4.33
N THR A 63 31.48 -2.91 4.55
CA THR A 63 32.84 -3.04 5.15
C THR A 63 33.62 -1.74 5.24
N ASN A 64 34.02 -1.31 6.44
CA ASN A 64 35.36 -1.39 7.04
C ASN A 64 35.33 -0.71 8.42
#